data_AF-A0A813ESR0-F1
#
_entry.id   AF-A0A813ESR0-F1
#
_cell.length_a   1.000
_cell.length_b   1.000
_cell.length_c   1.000
_cell.angle_alpha   90.00
_cell.angle_beta   90.00
_cell.angle_gamma   90.00
#
_symmetry.space_group_name_H-M   'P 1'
#
loop_
_entity.id
_entity.type
_entity.pdbx_description
1 polymer ?
#
loop_
_entity_poly.entity_id
_entity_poly.type
_entity_poly.pdbx_seq_one_letter_code
_entity_poly.pdbx_strand_id
1 'polypeptide(L)'
;MVSSRSMMGLTLLLTTSAAGVVQPDSCEGDCKGARAQVLLQTGSVGHRFSAHGSGDKLQGAQRLASMSLSEGSSLVEGFVKEVLTSGEPLTGIQKEIIERLNETFVTETLPELQKRHDSDQQLLNEHAAGIAHCDQDLEDTSQSVATLNSEQSSLESAHTECVAQEGSLQGKQKTMQDELTAYLMAIQPPSSMMPEQRAPTPDMDNYIAQNLEFFESLNSSYASLKAQKSTVEAEVGTKTAECAEGRLVFDAKFCVWKTEVENAKSNYLHCRTQAGTLYQETSKTAQSNAEGRRADRDALVKVQCYLAMLLDGSTTQEKLKACNENEADIFSPLDIVEPQLPDLNQQLLDGLGAPGSQVQCTPTTTTATSTTSLVPAGILIGTQQECPSGTWTLPTQGRWKVNWGCCQGCPGGGGECLANCGCLCTSATSCAGLTRSNDCSTEVGCQWDWDEGICKNP
;
A
#
# COMPACT_ATOMS: atom_id res chain seq x y z
N MET A 1 -30.57 47.30 17.41
CA MET A 1 -29.70 47.04 16.24
C MET A 1 -29.39 45.55 16.28
N VAL A 2 -30.26 44.68 15.75
CA VAL A 2 -30.33 44.21 14.34
C VAL A 2 -28.93 43.76 13.90
N SER A 3 -28.61 42.49 13.65
CA SER A 3 -29.34 41.54 12.80
C SER A 3 -28.98 40.08 13.12
N SER A 4 -30.01 39.23 13.19
CA SER A 4 -29.90 37.79 12.99
C SER A 4 -29.43 37.46 11.56
N ARG A 5 -28.68 36.37 11.41
CA ARG A 5 -28.67 35.57 10.18
C ARG A 5 -28.72 34.08 10.54
N SER A 6 -29.89 33.49 10.32
CA SER A 6 -30.11 32.05 10.16
C SER A 6 -29.32 31.54 8.95
N MET A 7 -28.56 30.46 9.13
CA MET A 7 -28.22 29.54 8.04
C MET A 7 -29.01 28.25 8.26
N MET A 8 -29.94 27.98 7.33
CA MET A 8 -30.60 26.70 7.18
C MET A 8 -29.60 25.71 6.60
N GLY A 9 -29.27 24.65 7.34
CA GLY A 9 -28.57 23.49 6.82
C GLY A 9 -29.56 22.59 6.08
N LEU A 10 -29.39 22.47 4.76
CA LEU A 10 -30.11 21.54 3.91
C LEU A 10 -29.44 20.16 4.03
N THR A 11 -30.04 19.24 4.76
CA THR A 11 -29.58 17.84 4.85
C THR A 11 -29.99 17.09 3.58
N LEU A 12 -29.03 16.76 2.73
CA LEU A 12 -29.22 15.89 1.57
C LEU A 12 -29.04 14.43 2.01
N LEU A 13 -30.14 13.67 2.07
CA LEU A 13 -30.13 12.22 2.28
C LEU A 13 -29.84 11.53 0.94
N LEU A 14 -28.61 11.06 0.76
CA LEU A 14 -28.23 10.13 -0.31
C LEU A 14 -28.57 8.70 0.17
N THR A 15 -29.60 8.10 -0.41
CA THR A 15 -29.85 6.67 -0.30
C THR A 15 -29.03 5.93 -1.36
N THR A 16 -27.97 5.24 -0.96
CA THR A 16 -27.23 4.31 -1.81
C THR A 16 -27.97 2.98 -1.89
N SER A 17 -28.50 2.64 -3.06
CA SER A 17 -28.94 1.27 -3.37
C SER A 17 -27.71 0.43 -3.73
N ALA A 18 -27.48 -0.65 -2.99
CA ALA A 18 -26.42 -1.62 -3.27
C ALA A 18 -26.72 -2.36 -4.59
N ALA A 19 -25.79 -2.27 -5.55
CA ALA A 19 -25.75 -3.18 -6.69
C ALA A 19 -25.02 -4.46 -6.25
N GLY A 20 -25.71 -5.59 -6.32
CA GLY A 20 -25.11 -6.90 -6.05
C GLY A 20 -24.09 -7.25 -7.12
N VAL A 21 -22.88 -7.60 -6.69
CA VAL A 21 -21.83 -8.19 -7.52
C VAL A 21 -22.24 -9.62 -7.86
N VAL A 22 -22.38 -9.92 -9.16
CA VAL A 22 -22.48 -11.28 -9.66
C VAL A 22 -21.05 -11.79 -9.89
N GLN A 23 -20.65 -12.82 -9.15
CA GLN A 23 -19.39 -13.55 -9.39
C GLN A 23 -19.48 -14.31 -10.73
N PRO A 24 -18.43 -14.27 -11.58
CA PRO A 24 -18.36 -15.11 -12.76
C PRO A 24 -17.67 -16.44 -12.43
N ASP A 25 -18.45 -17.50 -12.25
CA ASP A 25 -17.92 -18.87 -12.32
C ASP A 25 -17.88 -19.36 -13.77
N SER A 26 -16.67 -19.71 -14.22
CA SER A 26 -16.30 -20.63 -15.30
C SER A 26 -17.00 -20.51 -16.66
N CYS A 27 -16.29 -19.99 -17.67
CA CYS A 27 -16.47 -20.35 -19.07
C CYS A 27 -15.13 -20.80 -19.66
N GLU A 28 -14.93 -22.10 -19.72
CA GLU A 28 -13.77 -22.74 -20.36
C GLU A 28 -14.21 -23.14 -21.78
N GLY A 29 -13.95 -22.26 -22.76
CA GLY A 29 -14.24 -22.51 -24.18
C GLY A 29 -14.55 -21.25 -25.00
N ASP A 30 -13.64 -20.94 -25.94
CA ASP A 30 -13.72 -20.06 -27.12
C ASP A 30 -14.95 -19.10 -27.22
N CYS A 31 -14.88 -17.96 -26.54
CA CYS A 31 -15.84 -16.85 -26.70
C CYS A 31 -15.37 -15.84 -27.77
N LYS A 32 -15.37 -16.25 -29.04
CA LYS A 32 -15.40 -15.31 -30.18
C LYS A 32 -16.84 -14.97 -30.52
N GLY A 33 -17.39 -13.90 -29.93
CA GLY A 33 -18.67 -13.35 -30.41
C GLY A 33 -19.60 -12.67 -29.41
N ALA A 34 -19.15 -12.22 -28.24
CA ALA A 34 -19.99 -11.40 -27.37
C ALA A 34 -20.04 -9.95 -27.89
N ARG A 35 -21.07 -9.61 -28.67
CA ARG A 35 -21.47 -8.22 -28.92
C ARG A 35 -21.92 -7.61 -27.58
N ALA A 36 -21.30 -6.51 -27.18
CA ALA A 36 -21.73 -5.71 -26.05
C ALA A 36 -23.17 -5.22 -26.30
N GLN A 37 -24.15 -5.79 -25.60
CA GLN A 37 -25.47 -5.19 -25.46
C GLN A 37 -25.34 -4.05 -24.46
N VAL A 38 -25.32 -2.82 -24.97
CA VAL A 38 -25.42 -1.60 -24.17
C VAL A 38 -26.82 -1.56 -23.56
N LEU A 39 -26.93 -1.95 -22.30
CA LEU A 39 -28.13 -1.76 -21.49
C LEU A 39 -28.17 -0.28 -21.06
N LEU A 40 -28.97 0.52 -21.76
CA LEU A 40 -29.41 1.84 -21.30
C LEU A 40 -30.28 1.67 -20.05
N GLN A 41 -29.66 1.62 -18.87
CA GLN A 41 -30.38 1.83 -17.62
C GLN A 41 -30.65 3.33 -17.47
N THR A 42 -31.79 3.78 -17.99
CA THR A 42 -32.34 5.09 -17.61
C THR A 42 -32.95 4.97 -16.22
N GLY A 43 -32.39 5.71 -15.26
CA GLY A 43 -32.99 5.88 -13.93
C GLY A 43 -34.30 6.66 -14.04
N SER A 44 -35.42 5.94 -14.12
CA SER A 44 -36.76 6.52 -14.13
C SER A 44 -37.20 6.85 -12.70
N VAL A 45 -37.26 8.15 -12.38
CA VAL A 45 -37.99 8.66 -11.21
C VAL A 45 -39.48 8.55 -11.50
N GLY A 46 -40.15 7.58 -10.87
CA GLY A 46 -41.56 7.31 -11.07
C GLY A 46 -42.47 8.40 -10.50
N HIS A 47 -42.97 9.29 -11.35
CA HIS A 47 -44.22 10.00 -11.10
C HIS A 47 -45.39 9.24 -11.73
N ARG A 48 -46.26 8.69 -10.86
CA ARG A 48 -47.53 8.09 -11.25
C ARG A 48 -48.47 9.14 -11.83
N PHE A 49 -48.61 9.15 -13.15
CA PHE A 49 -49.84 9.61 -13.80
C PHE A 49 -50.64 8.38 -14.24
N SER A 50 -51.75 8.11 -13.53
CA SER A 50 -52.74 7.14 -13.98
C SER A 50 -53.63 7.79 -15.03
N ALA A 51 -53.38 7.48 -16.31
CA ALA A 51 -54.34 7.68 -17.38
C ALA A 51 -54.68 6.32 -17.99
N HIS A 52 -55.89 5.84 -17.74
CA HIS A 52 -56.45 4.65 -18.41
C HIS A 52 -56.86 5.03 -19.83
N GLY A 53 -56.09 4.56 -20.82
CA GLY A 53 -56.49 4.54 -22.22
C GLY A 53 -55.40 5.02 -23.17
N SER A 54 -54.44 4.15 -23.54
CA SER A 54 -53.62 4.17 -24.78
C SER A 54 -52.47 3.15 -24.69
N GLY A 55 -52.79 1.85 -24.57
CA GLY A 55 -51.77 0.78 -24.42
C GLY A 55 -50.85 0.60 -25.64
N ASP A 56 -51.34 0.89 -26.85
CA ASP A 56 -50.58 0.64 -28.08
C ASP A 56 -49.58 1.76 -28.44
N LYS A 57 -49.81 2.99 -27.98
CA LYS A 57 -48.88 4.11 -28.23
C LYS A 57 -47.65 4.07 -27.31
N LEU A 58 -47.79 3.52 -26.10
CA LEU A 58 -46.67 3.37 -25.17
C LEU A 58 -45.68 2.28 -25.60
N GLN A 59 -46.17 1.17 -26.19
CA GLN A 59 -45.30 0.10 -26.69
C GLN A 59 -44.46 0.53 -27.90
N GLY A 60 -44.98 1.42 -28.75
CA GLY A 60 -44.21 2.01 -29.85
C GLY A 60 -43.05 2.90 -29.37
N ALA A 61 -43.30 3.73 -28.35
CA ALA A 61 -42.27 4.58 -27.74
C ALA A 61 -41.20 3.76 -26.98
N GLN A 62 -41.59 2.68 -26.31
CA GLN A 62 -40.65 1.80 -25.60
C GLN A 62 -39.74 1.00 -26.56
N ARG A 63 -40.25 0.61 -27.74
CA ARG A 63 -39.44 -0.03 -28.79
C ARG A 63 -38.41 0.93 -29.40
N LEU A 64 -38.78 2.20 -29.58
CA LEU A 64 -37.85 3.23 -30.05
C LEU A 64 -36.70 3.47 -29.06
N ALA A 65 -36.94 3.34 -27.75
CA ALA A 65 -35.90 3.49 -26.72
C ALA A 65 -34.89 2.32 -26.67
N SER A 66 -35.23 1.16 -27.25
CA SER A 66 -34.34 -0.02 -27.32
C SER A 66 -33.64 -0.19 -28.66
N MET A 67 -34.00 0.60 -29.67
CA MET A 67 -33.35 0.56 -30.98
C MET A 67 -31.97 1.19 -30.90
N SER A 68 -31.00 0.57 -31.55
CA SER A 68 -29.70 1.18 -31.76
C SER A 68 -29.85 2.43 -32.64
N LEU A 69 -28.97 3.43 -32.48
CA LEU A 69 -29.00 4.65 -33.28
C LEU A 69 -28.85 4.37 -34.78
N SER A 70 -28.16 3.30 -35.16
CA SER A 70 -28.05 2.87 -36.56
C SER A 70 -29.38 2.33 -37.13
N GLU A 71 -30.14 1.57 -36.34
CA GLU A 71 -31.50 1.16 -36.71
C GLU A 71 -32.45 2.37 -36.79
N GLY A 72 -32.32 3.31 -35.85
CA GLY A 72 -33.04 4.59 -35.87
C GLY A 72 -32.74 5.39 -37.14
N SER A 73 -31.47 5.49 -37.53
CA SER A 73 -31.06 6.15 -38.77
C SER A 73 -31.68 5.53 -40.01
N SER A 74 -31.74 4.19 -40.07
CA SER A 74 -32.34 3.46 -41.20
C SER A 74 -33.84 3.70 -41.30
N LEU A 75 -34.54 3.82 -40.16
CA LEU A 75 -35.96 4.13 -40.11
C LEU A 75 -36.26 5.55 -40.65
N VAL A 76 -35.47 6.54 -40.20
CA VAL A 76 -35.63 7.94 -40.66
C VAL A 76 -35.31 8.05 -42.14
N GLU A 77 -34.28 7.36 -42.63
CA GLU A 77 -33.97 7.29 -44.06
C GLU A 77 -35.13 6.69 -44.88
N GLY A 78 -35.74 5.61 -44.39
CA GLY A 78 -36.92 5.01 -45.02
C GLY A 78 -38.09 5.99 -45.11
N PHE A 79 -38.34 6.75 -44.04
CA PHE A 79 -39.37 7.78 -44.02
C PHE A 79 -39.09 8.92 -45.02
N VAL A 80 -37.83 9.36 -45.13
CA VAL A 80 -37.40 10.33 -46.14
C VAL A 80 -37.68 9.83 -47.56
N LYS A 81 -37.34 8.57 -47.86
CA LYS A 81 -37.58 7.96 -49.19
C LYS A 81 -39.07 7.89 -49.53
N GLU A 82 -39.92 7.66 -48.55
CA GLU A 82 -41.38 7.66 -48.75
C GLU A 82 -41.88 9.06 -49.11
N VAL A 83 -41.46 10.09 -48.37
CA VAL A 83 -41.81 11.51 -48.66
C VAL A 83 -41.31 11.92 -50.06
N LEU A 84 -40.11 11.49 -50.45
CA LEU A 84 -39.59 11.69 -51.80
C LEU A 84 -40.46 11.05 -52.88
N THR A 85 -40.93 9.83 -52.63
CA THR A 85 -41.69 9.03 -53.61
C THR A 85 -43.12 9.53 -53.75
N SER A 86 -43.75 9.95 -52.66
CA SER A 86 -45.13 10.47 -52.67
C SER A 86 -45.20 11.88 -53.25
N GLY A 87 -44.17 12.71 -53.04
CA GLY A 87 -44.16 14.12 -53.40
C GLY A 87 -45.09 14.99 -52.54
N GLU A 88 -45.67 14.43 -51.48
CA GLU A 88 -46.55 15.16 -50.57
C GLU A 88 -45.74 15.87 -49.47
N PRO A 89 -45.99 17.17 -49.19
CA PRO A 89 -45.34 17.86 -48.10
C PRO A 89 -45.78 17.32 -46.74
N LEU A 90 -44.92 17.46 -45.74
CA LEU A 90 -45.26 17.08 -44.37
C LEU A 90 -46.46 17.88 -43.85
N THR A 91 -47.36 17.18 -43.16
CA THR A 91 -48.43 17.81 -42.39
C THR A 91 -47.85 18.59 -41.20
N GLY A 92 -48.60 19.58 -40.69
CA GLY A 92 -48.15 20.37 -39.54
C GLY A 92 -47.79 19.53 -38.30
N ILE A 93 -48.53 18.45 -38.06
CA ILE A 93 -48.27 17.52 -36.95
C ILE A 93 -46.96 16.75 -37.17
N GLN A 94 -46.71 16.26 -38.38
CA GLN A 94 -45.46 15.57 -38.69
C GLN A 94 -44.25 16.50 -38.52
N LYS A 95 -44.41 17.78 -38.90
CA LYS A 95 -43.37 18.79 -38.72
C LYS A 95 -43.02 19.00 -37.24
N GLU A 96 -44.03 19.16 -36.37
CA GLU A 96 -43.81 19.33 -34.93
C GLU A 96 -43.08 18.11 -34.30
N ILE A 97 -43.42 16.89 -34.74
CA ILE A 97 -42.76 15.67 -34.26
C ILE A 97 -41.27 15.66 -34.67
N ILE A 98 -40.97 16.02 -35.92
CA ILE A 98 -39.60 16.05 -36.44
C ILE A 98 -38.77 17.15 -35.78
N GLU A 99 -39.36 18.32 -35.52
CA GLU A 99 -38.71 19.41 -34.78
C GLU A 99 -38.34 18.95 -33.37
N ARG A 100 -39.27 18.32 -32.65
CA ARG A 100 -39.01 17.80 -31.30
C ARG A 100 -37.97 16.69 -31.28
N LEU A 101 -38.00 15.79 -32.26
CA LEU A 101 -37.00 14.73 -32.39
C LEU A 101 -35.60 15.31 -32.64
N ASN A 102 -35.50 16.29 -33.53
CA ASN A 102 -34.24 16.99 -33.81
C ASN A 102 -33.71 17.71 -32.57
N GLU A 103 -34.60 18.39 -31.83
CA GLU A 103 -34.26 19.03 -30.56
C GLU A 103 -33.70 18.01 -29.56
N THR A 104 -34.40 16.90 -29.31
CA THR A 104 -33.94 15.84 -28.40
C THR A 104 -32.53 15.32 -28.76
N PHE A 105 -32.24 15.11 -30.05
CA PHE A 105 -30.90 14.66 -30.45
C PHE A 105 -29.80 15.68 -30.14
N VAL A 106 -30.08 16.97 -30.35
CA VAL A 106 -29.12 18.05 -30.12
C VAL A 106 -28.95 18.36 -28.63
N THR A 107 -30.05 18.42 -27.88
CA THR A 107 -30.04 18.90 -26.49
C THR A 107 -29.82 17.80 -25.46
N GLU A 108 -30.10 16.54 -25.80
CA GLU A 108 -29.97 15.43 -24.85
C GLU A 108 -28.96 14.38 -25.33
N THR A 109 -29.13 13.84 -26.54
CA THR A 109 -28.33 12.68 -26.98
C THR A 109 -26.86 13.00 -27.21
N LEU A 110 -26.55 14.11 -27.90
CA LEU A 110 -25.17 14.54 -28.13
C LEU A 110 -24.43 14.89 -26.82
N PRO A 111 -25.02 15.68 -25.89
CA PRO A 111 -24.40 15.92 -24.58
C PRO A 111 -24.18 14.65 -23.76
N GLU A 112 -25.09 13.67 -23.82
CA GLU A 112 -24.91 12.40 -23.11
C GLU A 112 -23.79 11.55 -23.73
N LEU A 113 -23.60 11.58 -25.06
CA LEU A 113 -22.43 10.97 -25.71
C LEU A 113 -21.12 11.60 -25.21
N GLN A 114 -21.06 12.93 -25.13
CA GLN A 114 -19.90 13.65 -24.62
C GLN A 114 -19.65 13.31 -23.15
N LYS A 115 -20.69 13.31 -22.31
CA LYS A 115 -20.56 12.98 -20.89
C LYS A 115 -20.03 11.57 -20.67
N ARG A 116 -20.49 10.59 -21.47
CA ARG A 116 -19.95 9.21 -21.43
C ARG A 116 -18.49 9.16 -21.85
N HIS A 117 -18.09 9.92 -22.86
CA HIS A 117 -16.69 10.08 -23.22
C HIS A 117 -15.87 10.65 -22.05
N ASP A 118 -16.33 11.75 -21.46
CA ASP A 118 -15.60 12.44 -20.38
C ASP A 118 -15.46 11.54 -19.15
N SER A 119 -16.47 10.72 -18.85
CA SER A 119 -16.42 9.72 -17.78
C SER A 119 -15.37 8.64 -18.02
N ASP A 120 -15.29 8.11 -19.24
CA ASP A 120 -14.27 7.10 -19.59
C ASP A 120 -12.86 7.72 -19.53
N GLN A 121 -12.70 8.94 -20.03
CA GLN A 121 -11.43 9.67 -20.01
C GLN A 121 -10.99 9.96 -18.56
N GLN A 122 -11.92 10.37 -17.70
CA GLN A 122 -11.66 10.61 -16.28
C GLN A 122 -11.21 9.32 -15.57
N LEU A 123 -11.94 8.21 -15.75
CA LEU A 123 -11.59 6.94 -15.12
C LEU A 123 -10.20 6.45 -15.55
N LEU A 124 -9.88 6.60 -16.85
CA LEU A 124 -8.56 6.26 -17.36
C LEU A 124 -7.45 7.12 -16.72
N ASN A 125 -7.69 8.43 -16.58
CA ASN A 125 -6.75 9.35 -15.92
C ASN A 125 -6.56 9.01 -14.44
N GLU A 126 -7.62 8.61 -13.73
CA GLU A 126 -7.55 8.18 -12.33
C GLU A 126 -6.71 6.91 -12.16
N HIS A 127 -6.86 5.92 -13.03
CA HIS A 127 -6.01 4.72 -12.99
C HIS A 127 -4.55 5.01 -13.35
N ALA A 128 -4.29 5.92 -14.29
CA ALA A 128 -2.94 6.39 -14.56
C ALA A 128 -2.31 7.11 -13.36
N ALA A 129 -3.09 7.95 -12.65
CA ALA A 129 -2.65 8.59 -11.42
C ALA A 129 -2.37 7.56 -10.30
N GLY A 130 -3.12 6.47 -10.23
CA GLY A 130 -2.86 5.36 -9.31
C GLY A 130 -1.49 4.72 -9.51
N ILE A 131 -1.00 4.64 -10.75
CA ILE A 131 0.36 4.16 -11.04
C ILE A 131 1.43 5.12 -10.48
N ALA A 132 1.23 6.43 -10.63
CA ALA A 132 2.11 7.45 -10.06
C ALA A 132 2.08 7.45 -8.52
N HIS A 133 0.94 7.11 -7.90
CA HIS A 133 0.81 7.01 -6.45
C HIS A 133 1.71 5.90 -5.87
N CYS A 134 1.91 4.79 -6.60
CA CYS A 134 2.87 3.77 -6.20
C CYS A 134 4.30 4.33 -6.06
N ASP A 135 4.69 5.31 -6.89
CA ASP A 135 6.01 5.94 -6.81
C ASP A 135 6.12 6.83 -5.56
N GLN A 136 5.04 7.52 -5.18
CA GLN A 136 4.97 8.31 -3.94
C GLN A 136 5.07 7.41 -2.69
N ASP A 137 4.33 6.30 -2.66
CA ASP A 137 4.38 5.35 -1.55
C ASP A 137 5.79 4.78 -1.35
N LEU A 138 6.50 4.50 -2.46
CA LEU A 138 7.89 4.07 -2.42
C LEU A 138 8.81 5.18 -1.90
N GLU A 139 8.58 6.43 -2.29
CA GLU A 139 9.38 7.59 -1.83
C GLU A 139 9.23 7.77 -0.31
N ASP A 140 8.00 7.70 0.19
CA ASP A 140 7.70 7.81 1.61
C ASP A 140 8.36 6.65 2.39
N THR A 141 8.23 5.42 1.88
CA THR A 141 8.86 4.22 2.48
C THR A 141 10.39 4.31 2.44
N SER A 142 10.97 4.92 1.41
CA SER A 142 12.42 5.05 1.25
C SER A 142 13.08 5.86 2.37
N GLN A 143 12.35 6.83 2.96
CA GLN A 143 12.85 7.63 4.09
C GLN A 143 12.98 6.78 5.37
N SER A 144 12.00 5.90 5.61
CA SER A 144 12.06 4.92 6.71
C SER A 144 13.23 3.96 6.53
N VAL A 145 13.36 3.39 5.32
CA VAL A 145 14.49 2.51 4.96
C VAL A 145 15.84 3.21 5.15
N ALA A 146 15.96 4.47 4.74
CA ALA A 146 17.19 5.25 4.91
C ALA A 146 17.54 5.47 6.38
N THR A 147 16.55 5.73 7.22
CA THR A 147 16.73 5.89 8.67
C THR A 147 17.24 4.59 9.30
N LEU A 148 16.58 3.46 9.01
CA LEU A 148 17.01 2.13 9.47
C LEU A 148 18.42 1.78 8.97
N ASN A 149 18.75 2.15 7.73
CA ASN A 149 20.08 1.93 7.18
C ASN A 149 21.16 2.73 7.93
N SER A 150 20.87 3.99 8.28
CA SER A 150 21.78 4.83 9.06
C SER A 150 22.00 4.26 10.46
N GLU A 151 20.93 3.80 11.13
CA GLU A 151 21.02 3.19 12.45
C GLU A 151 21.89 1.93 12.44
N GLN A 152 21.61 0.99 11.53
CA GLN A 152 22.39 -0.25 11.46
C GLN A 152 23.87 0.03 11.11
N SER A 153 24.15 1.00 10.24
CA SER A 153 25.53 1.37 9.87
C SER A 153 26.31 1.95 11.06
N SER A 154 25.63 2.73 11.90
CA SER A 154 26.23 3.25 13.14
C SER A 154 26.54 2.13 14.14
N LEU A 155 25.64 1.14 14.26
CA LEU A 155 25.85 -0.03 15.12
C LEU A 155 26.98 -0.93 14.60
N GLU A 156 27.10 -1.10 13.28
CA GLU A 156 28.21 -1.82 12.66
C GLU A 156 29.56 -1.17 12.98
N SER A 157 29.61 0.16 12.86
CA SER A 157 30.80 0.96 13.16
C SER A 157 31.19 0.85 14.65
N ALA A 158 30.21 0.95 15.55
CA ALA A 158 30.43 0.80 16.98
C ALA A 158 30.91 -0.61 17.36
N HIS A 159 30.34 -1.65 16.75
CA HIS A 159 30.79 -3.02 16.96
C HIS A 159 32.23 -3.23 16.45
N THR A 160 32.55 -2.69 15.28
CA THR A 160 33.92 -2.74 14.72
C THR A 160 34.95 -2.09 15.65
N GLU A 161 34.62 -0.92 16.21
CA GLU A 161 35.48 -0.26 17.19
C GLU A 161 35.62 -1.08 18.48
N CYS A 162 34.52 -1.67 18.97
CA CYS A 162 34.55 -2.55 20.14
C CYS A 162 35.53 -3.71 19.96
N VAL A 163 35.45 -4.40 18.81
CA VAL A 163 36.34 -5.54 18.48
C VAL A 163 37.81 -5.09 18.39
N ALA A 164 38.09 -3.88 17.87
CA ALA A 164 39.44 -3.34 17.85
C ALA A 164 39.99 -3.07 19.26
N GLN A 165 39.14 -2.54 20.17
CA GLN A 165 39.49 -2.33 21.57
C GLN A 165 39.74 -3.65 22.31
N GLU A 166 38.89 -4.66 22.08
CA GLU A 166 39.08 -6.02 22.59
C GLU A 166 40.44 -6.59 22.15
N GLY A 167 40.78 -6.47 20.86
CA GLY A 167 42.07 -6.91 20.33
C GLY A 167 43.26 -6.21 21.00
N SER A 168 43.14 -4.92 21.35
CA SER A 168 44.17 -4.19 22.11
C SER A 168 44.35 -4.75 23.52
N LEU A 169 43.25 -5.05 24.23
CA LEU A 169 43.28 -5.64 25.57
C LEU A 169 43.86 -7.06 25.56
N GLN A 170 43.51 -7.87 24.56
CA GLN A 170 44.11 -9.20 24.35
C GLN A 170 45.63 -9.10 24.13
N GLY A 171 46.08 -8.08 23.38
CA GLY A 171 47.50 -7.76 23.22
C GLY A 171 48.18 -7.46 24.56
N LYS A 172 47.57 -6.62 25.41
CA LYS A 172 48.08 -6.31 26.75
C LYS A 172 48.11 -7.53 27.66
N GLN A 173 47.07 -8.36 27.62
CA GLN A 173 46.99 -9.61 28.40
C GLN A 173 48.18 -10.52 28.06
N LYS A 174 48.48 -10.66 26.76
CA LYS A 174 49.63 -11.41 26.29
C LYS A 174 50.94 -10.82 26.81
N THR A 175 51.14 -9.50 26.71
CA THR A 175 52.34 -8.84 27.25
C THR A 175 52.51 -9.11 28.75
N MET A 176 51.46 -8.98 29.55
CA MET A 176 51.51 -9.25 31.00
C MET A 176 51.84 -10.72 31.31
N GLN A 177 51.31 -11.65 30.51
CA GLN A 177 51.66 -13.07 30.63
C GLN A 177 53.12 -13.33 30.28
N ASP A 178 53.63 -12.71 29.21
CA ASP A 178 55.02 -12.83 28.77
C ASP A 178 55.98 -12.22 29.82
N GLU A 179 55.64 -11.05 30.39
CA GLU A 179 56.40 -10.39 31.47
C GLU A 179 56.46 -11.24 32.75
N LEU A 180 55.32 -11.79 33.20
CA LEU A 180 55.27 -12.68 34.36
C LEU A 180 56.13 -13.93 34.13
N THR A 181 56.08 -14.49 32.92
CA THR A 181 56.88 -15.67 32.55
C THR A 181 58.37 -15.34 32.54
N ALA A 182 58.76 -14.22 31.94
CA ALA A 182 60.14 -13.76 31.90
C ALA A 182 60.69 -13.46 33.30
N TYR A 183 59.89 -12.81 34.16
CA TYR A 183 60.23 -12.56 35.56
C TYR A 183 60.54 -13.89 36.27
N LEU A 184 59.64 -14.87 36.20
CA LEU A 184 59.84 -16.18 36.83
C LEU A 184 61.07 -16.94 36.32
N MET A 185 61.46 -16.76 35.06
CA MET A 185 62.68 -17.36 34.49
C MET A 185 63.97 -16.64 34.92
N ALA A 186 63.91 -15.34 35.19
CA ALA A 186 65.08 -14.53 35.52
C ALA A 186 65.50 -14.60 37.00
N ILE A 187 64.58 -15.00 37.88
CA ILE A 187 64.79 -15.06 39.33
C ILE A 187 65.81 -16.15 39.69
N GLN A 188 66.83 -15.79 40.49
CA GLN A 188 67.77 -16.72 41.12
C GLN A 188 68.00 -16.34 42.59
N PRO A 189 67.97 -17.30 43.54
CA PRO A 189 68.20 -17.01 44.95
C PRO A 189 69.65 -16.57 45.22
N PRO A 190 69.92 -15.67 46.18
CA PRO A 190 71.26 -15.11 46.43
C PRO A 190 72.28 -16.16 46.86
N SER A 191 71.83 -17.16 47.62
CA SER A 191 72.63 -18.35 47.92
C SER A 191 71.80 -19.59 47.63
N SER A 192 72.22 -20.34 46.61
CA SER A 192 71.65 -21.64 46.27
C SER A 192 72.16 -22.78 47.15
N MET A 193 73.19 -22.51 47.99
CA MET A 193 73.82 -23.51 48.84
C MET A 193 73.66 -23.13 50.31
N MET A 194 72.85 -23.90 51.02
CA MET A 194 72.80 -23.85 52.48
C MET A 194 74.19 -24.16 53.07
N PRO A 195 74.66 -23.43 54.08
CA PRO A 195 75.95 -23.69 54.71
C PRO A 195 76.07 -25.14 55.21
N GLU A 196 77.28 -25.70 55.10
CA GLU A 196 77.56 -27.10 55.45
C GLU A 196 77.31 -27.38 56.94
N GLN A 197 77.69 -26.44 57.80
CA GLN A 197 77.45 -26.52 59.23
C GLN A 197 76.00 -26.14 59.56
N ARG A 198 75.18 -27.16 59.88
CA ARG A 198 73.78 -27.01 60.30
C ARG A 198 73.67 -26.69 61.79
N ALA A 199 74.25 -25.58 62.20
CA ALA A 199 74.20 -25.07 63.57
C ALA A 199 74.00 -23.55 63.56
N PRO A 200 73.68 -22.93 64.71
CA PRO A 200 73.65 -21.47 64.84
C PRO A 200 75.07 -20.90 64.64
N THR A 201 75.36 -20.50 63.40
CA THR A 201 76.62 -19.90 62.99
C THR A 201 76.32 -18.59 62.25
N PRO A 202 77.25 -17.61 62.25
CA PRO A 202 77.08 -16.39 61.48
C PRO A 202 76.78 -16.63 59.98
N ASP A 203 77.34 -17.68 59.39
CA ASP A 203 77.08 -18.06 57.99
C ASP A 203 75.64 -18.54 57.77
N MET A 204 75.09 -19.31 58.71
CA MET A 204 73.70 -19.74 58.67
C MET A 204 72.74 -18.56 58.90
N ASP A 205 73.04 -17.66 59.84
CA ASP A 205 72.23 -16.46 60.09
C ASP A 205 72.20 -15.55 58.87
N ASN A 206 73.35 -15.33 58.22
CA ASN A 206 73.46 -14.54 57.00
C ASN A 206 72.74 -15.22 55.81
N TYR A 207 72.86 -16.54 55.66
CA TYR A 207 72.10 -17.29 54.65
C TYR A 207 70.59 -17.13 54.83
N ILE A 208 70.08 -17.25 56.06
CA ILE A 208 68.65 -17.09 56.37
C ILE A 208 68.19 -15.65 56.08
N ALA A 209 68.93 -14.65 56.56
CA ALA A 209 68.58 -13.25 56.36
C ALA A 209 68.52 -12.86 54.87
N GLN A 210 69.51 -13.25 54.07
CA GLN A 210 69.55 -12.95 52.63
C GLN A 210 68.44 -13.64 51.85
N ASN A 211 68.14 -14.91 52.18
CA ASN A 211 67.05 -15.62 51.52
C ASN A 211 65.68 -15.05 51.94
N LEU A 212 65.49 -14.66 53.20
CA LEU A 212 64.26 -14.03 53.65
C LEU A 212 63.99 -12.73 52.88
N GLU A 213 64.95 -11.82 52.84
CA GLU A 213 64.84 -10.54 52.12
C GLU A 213 64.56 -10.76 50.62
N PHE A 214 65.24 -11.74 50.01
CA PHE A 214 65.00 -12.13 48.62
C PHE A 214 63.56 -12.63 48.41
N PHE A 215 63.06 -13.55 49.23
CA PHE A 215 61.72 -14.11 49.07
C PHE A 215 60.61 -13.09 49.38
N GLU A 216 60.85 -12.13 50.28
CA GLU A 216 59.92 -11.02 50.52
C GLU A 216 59.78 -10.12 49.29
N SER A 217 60.91 -9.70 48.69
CA SER A 217 60.93 -8.93 47.44
C SER A 217 60.30 -9.70 46.28
N LEU A 218 60.66 -10.98 46.15
CA LEU A 218 60.12 -11.90 45.15
C LEU A 218 58.60 -11.95 45.22
N ASN A 219 58.07 -12.20 46.42
CA ASN A 219 56.65 -12.35 46.67
C ASN A 219 55.89 -11.07 46.32
N SER A 220 56.45 -9.90 46.68
CA SER A 220 55.85 -8.61 46.33
C SER A 220 55.74 -8.39 44.82
N SER A 221 56.84 -8.60 44.08
CA SER A 221 56.86 -8.41 42.62
C SER A 221 56.01 -9.45 41.88
N TYR A 222 56.06 -10.72 42.32
CA TYR A 222 55.20 -11.77 41.78
C TYR A 222 53.72 -11.46 42.00
N ALA A 223 53.34 -11.07 43.22
CA ALA A 223 51.97 -10.71 43.56
C ALA A 223 51.48 -9.52 42.72
N SER A 224 52.33 -8.51 42.51
CA SER A 224 52.02 -7.34 41.67
C SER A 224 51.77 -7.72 40.20
N LEU A 225 52.69 -8.46 39.57
CA LEU A 225 52.53 -8.89 38.17
C LEU A 225 51.32 -9.82 37.99
N LYS A 226 51.09 -10.73 38.95
CA LYS A 226 49.91 -11.59 38.97
C LYS A 226 48.61 -10.79 39.08
N ALA A 227 48.58 -9.77 39.95
CA ALA A 227 47.42 -8.91 40.10
C ALA A 227 47.15 -8.11 38.81
N GLN A 228 48.17 -7.50 38.21
CA GLN A 228 48.04 -6.77 36.95
C GLN A 228 47.52 -7.66 35.83
N LYS A 229 48.08 -8.87 35.70
CA LYS A 229 47.60 -9.86 34.73
C LYS A 229 46.13 -10.20 34.97
N SER A 230 45.74 -10.48 36.21
CA SER A 230 44.35 -10.79 36.57
C SER A 230 43.39 -9.63 36.27
N THR A 231 43.83 -8.38 36.44
CA THR A 231 43.03 -7.20 36.08
C THR A 231 42.79 -7.14 34.58
N VAL A 232 43.83 -7.30 33.75
CA VAL A 232 43.67 -7.28 32.29
C VAL A 232 42.84 -8.46 31.79
N GLU A 233 42.98 -9.65 32.40
CA GLU A 233 42.11 -10.80 32.12
C GLU A 233 40.63 -10.50 32.36
N ALA A 234 40.31 -9.80 33.46
CA ALA A 234 38.94 -9.37 33.74
C ALA A 234 38.45 -8.32 32.73
N GLU A 235 39.29 -7.33 32.38
CA GLU A 235 38.97 -6.31 31.38
C GLU A 235 38.68 -6.92 30.00
N VAL A 236 39.48 -7.90 29.56
CA VAL A 236 39.22 -8.66 28.32
C VAL A 236 37.86 -9.35 28.41
N GLY A 237 37.59 -10.07 29.49
CA GLY A 237 36.31 -10.76 29.68
C GLY A 237 35.10 -9.81 29.63
N THR A 238 35.19 -8.64 30.27
CA THR A 238 34.16 -7.61 30.19
C THR A 238 34.00 -7.08 28.76
N LYS A 239 35.10 -6.79 28.06
CA LYS A 239 35.04 -6.24 26.70
C LYS A 239 34.50 -7.24 25.68
N THR A 240 34.88 -8.51 25.78
CA THR A 240 34.31 -9.59 24.93
C THR A 240 32.79 -9.67 25.09
N ALA A 241 32.28 -9.59 26.33
CA ALA A 241 30.83 -9.61 26.58
C ALA A 241 30.12 -8.38 25.99
N GLU A 242 30.70 -7.19 26.15
CA GLU A 242 30.19 -5.94 25.56
C GLU A 242 30.12 -6.03 24.03
N CYS A 243 31.19 -6.50 23.38
CA CYS A 243 31.21 -6.61 21.92
C CYS A 243 30.24 -7.68 21.40
N ALA A 244 30.04 -8.77 22.14
CA ALA A 244 29.05 -9.79 21.80
C ALA A 244 27.61 -9.26 21.90
N GLU A 245 27.29 -8.47 22.93
CA GLU A 245 25.99 -7.80 23.05
C GLU A 245 25.79 -6.79 21.90
N GLY A 246 26.79 -5.96 21.63
CA GLY A 246 26.76 -5.02 20.50
C GLY A 246 26.54 -5.72 19.15
N ARG A 247 27.12 -6.91 18.96
CA ARG A 247 26.89 -7.74 17.77
C ARG A 247 25.42 -8.16 17.64
N LEU A 248 24.80 -8.63 18.72
CA LEU A 248 23.40 -9.06 18.71
C LEU A 248 22.46 -7.90 18.37
N VAL A 249 22.73 -6.71 18.91
CA VAL A 249 21.94 -5.50 18.62
C VAL A 249 22.10 -5.08 17.15
N PHE A 250 23.33 -5.11 16.63
CA PHE A 250 23.60 -4.85 15.22
C PHE A 250 22.87 -5.85 14.32
N ASP A 251 23.02 -7.16 14.55
CA ASP A 251 22.42 -8.20 13.71
C ASP A 251 20.88 -8.09 13.70
N ALA A 252 20.27 -7.80 14.87
CA ALA A 252 18.84 -7.58 14.97
C ALA A 252 18.37 -6.38 14.12
N LYS A 253 19.05 -5.23 14.25
CA LYS A 253 18.71 -4.01 13.49
C LYS A 253 18.98 -4.16 11.99
N PHE A 254 20.06 -4.83 11.61
CA PHE A 254 20.33 -5.19 10.22
C PHE A 254 19.18 -6.00 9.63
N CYS A 255 18.64 -6.97 10.37
CA CYS A 255 17.54 -7.79 9.90
C CYS A 255 16.23 -7.02 9.74
N VAL A 256 15.93 -6.09 10.65
CA VAL A 256 14.78 -5.18 10.50
C VAL A 256 14.92 -4.34 9.24
N TRP A 257 16.08 -3.71 9.04
CA TRP A 257 16.36 -2.94 7.82
C TRP A 257 16.22 -3.79 6.55
N LYS A 258 16.82 -4.99 6.53
CA LYS A 258 16.73 -5.91 5.40
C LYS A 258 15.28 -6.27 5.04
N THR A 259 14.49 -6.64 6.04
CA THR A 259 13.07 -6.97 5.83
C THR A 259 12.30 -5.77 5.30
N GLU A 260 12.57 -4.56 5.79
CA GLU A 260 11.90 -3.36 5.30
C GLU A 260 12.26 -3.05 3.83
N VAL A 261 13.53 -3.23 3.44
CA VAL A 261 13.95 -3.11 2.03
C VAL A 261 13.21 -4.11 1.14
N GLU A 262 13.14 -5.38 1.56
CA GLU A 262 12.46 -6.44 0.81
C GLU A 262 10.95 -6.16 0.68
N ASN A 263 10.32 -5.73 1.77
CA ASN A 263 8.90 -5.36 1.80
C ASN A 263 8.61 -4.15 0.90
N ALA A 264 9.41 -3.07 1.01
CA ALA A 264 9.25 -1.88 0.19
C ALA A 264 9.32 -2.22 -1.32
N LYS A 265 10.31 -3.01 -1.72
CA LYS A 265 10.46 -3.46 -3.12
C LYS A 265 9.28 -4.32 -3.57
N SER A 266 8.89 -5.30 -2.77
CA SER A 266 7.79 -6.22 -3.09
C SER A 266 6.46 -5.46 -3.21
N ASN A 267 6.14 -4.61 -2.23
CA ASN A 267 4.91 -3.83 -2.20
C ASN A 267 4.84 -2.86 -3.38
N TYR A 268 5.93 -2.18 -3.71
CA TYR A 268 5.99 -1.30 -4.88
C TYR A 268 5.72 -2.05 -6.19
N LEU A 269 6.42 -3.16 -6.43
CA LEU A 269 6.22 -3.96 -7.63
C LEU A 269 4.80 -4.52 -7.72
N HIS A 270 4.23 -4.92 -6.58
CA HIS A 270 2.84 -5.37 -6.51
C HIS A 270 1.86 -4.24 -6.86
N CYS A 271 2.02 -3.06 -6.27
CA CYS A 271 1.22 -1.87 -6.57
C CYS A 271 1.29 -1.52 -8.05
N ARG A 272 2.50 -1.41 -8.62
CA ARG A 272 2.73 -1.09 -10.04
C ARG A 272 2.08 -2.13 -10.97
N THR A 273 2.16 -3.41 -10.62
CA THR A 273 1.54 -4.47 -11.41
C THR A 273 0.01 -4.35 -11.39
N GLN A 274 -0.59 -4.22 -10.21
CA GLN A 274 -2.04 -4.13 -10.07
C GLN A 274 -2.61 -2.87 -10.73
N ALA A 275 -2.00 -1.71 -10.47
CA ALA A 275 -2.41 -0.44 -11.07
C ALA A 275 -2.22 -0.46 -12.60
N GLY A 276 -1.13 -1.06 -13.08
CA GLY A 276 -0.89 -1.27 -14.52
C GLY A 276 -1.94 -2.15 -15.19
N THR A 277 -2.34 -3.25 -14.55
CA THR A 277 -3.43 -4.11 -15.05
C THR A 277 -4.76 -3.38 -15.11
N LEU A 278 -5.15 -2.68 -14.04
CA LEU A 278 -6.38 -1.88 -13.99
C LEU A 278 -6.43 -0.81 -15.09
N TYR A 279 -5.30 -0.11 -15.31
CA TYR A 279 -5.16 0.86 -16.39
C TYR A 279 -5.36 0.21 -17.77
N GLN A 280 -4.70 -0.92 -18.04
CA GLN A 280 -4.80 -1.60 -19.34
C GLN A 280 -6.21 -2.11 -19.64
N GLU A 281 -6.89 -2.69 -18.64
CA GLU A 281 -8.28 -3.15 -18.77
C GLU A 281 -9.23 -1.98 -19.03
N THR A 282 -9.03 -0.88 -18.32
CA THR A 282 -9.83 0.34 -18.49
C THR A 282 -9.57 0.98 -19.86
N SER A 283 -8.31 1.09 -20.30
CA SER A 283 -7.99 1.62 -21.62
C SER A 283 -8.70 0.83 -22.72
N LYS A 284 -8.59 -0.52 -22.69
CA LYS A 284 -9.25 -1.38 -23.67
C LYS A 284 -10.77 -1.17 -23.69
N THR A 285 -11.38 -1.03 -22.52
CA THR A 285 -12.82 -0.80 -22.39
C THR A 285 -13.20 0.58 -22.94
N ALA A 286 -12.46 1.61 -22.56
CA ALA A 286 -12.67 2.99 -23.00
C ALA A 286 -12.49 3.14 -24.52
N GLN A 287 -11.49 2.48 -25.12
CA GLN A 287 -11.26 2.44 -26.56
C GLN A 287 -12.44 1.77 -27.30
N SER A 288 -12.94 0.64 -26.78
CA SER A 288 -14.12 -0.03 -27.35
C SER A 288 -15.37 0.84 -27.24
N ASN A 289 -15.58 1.52 -26.10
CA ASN A 289 -16.67 2.46 -25.94
C ASN A 289 -16.56 3.66 -26.90
N ALA A 290 -15.35 4.16 -27.15
CA ALA A 290 -15.09 5.25 -28.09
C ALA A 290 -15.49 4.88 -29.52
N GLU A 291 -15.19 3.66 -29.97
CA GLU A 291 -15.67 3.14 -31.26
C GLU A 291 -17.20 3.16 -31.35
N GLY A 292 -17.89 2.69 -30.29
CA GLY A 292 -19.35 2.73 -30.21
C GLY A 292 -19.90 4.16 -30.27
N ARG A 293 -19.31 5.09 -29.51
CA ARG A 293 -19.70 6.50 -29.52
C ARG A 293 -19.48 7.17 -30.88
N ARG A 294 -18.41 6.83 -31.61
CA ARG A 294 -18.19 7.31 -32.98
C ARG A 294 -19.29 6.82 -33.91
N ALA A 295 -19.62 5.53 -33.87
CA ALA A 295 -20.72 4.98 -34.67
C ALA A 295 -22.07 5.63 -34.34
N ASP A 296 -22.37 5.84 -33.05
CA ASP A 296 -23.57 6.55 -32.60
C ASP A 296 -23.62 7.99 -33.13
N ARG A 297 -22.48 8.70 -33.07
CA ARG A 297 -22.34 10.07 -33.58
C ARG A 297 -22.53 10.14 -35.09
N ASP A 298 -21.96 9.21 -35.85
CA ASP A 298 -22.11 9.14 -37.31
C ASP A 298 -23.59 8.91 -37.69
N ALA A 299 -24.28 8.02 -36.97
CA ALA A 299 -25.71 7.79 -37.14
C ALA A 299 -26.54 9.05 -36.81
N LEU A 300 -26.21 9.76 -35.72
CA LEU A 300 -26.89 10.99 -35.32
C LEU A 300 -26.74 12.11 -36.35
N VAL A 301 -25.57 12.27 -36.97
CA VAL A 301 -25.38 13.25 -38.06
C VAL A 301 -26.28 12.94 -39.24
N LYS A 302 -26.33 11.68 -39.65
CA LYS A 302 -27.19 11.25 -40.76
C LYS A 302 -28.65 11.54 -40.45
N VAL A 303 -29.10 11.19 -39.24
CA VAL A 303 -30.45 11.50 -38.76
C VAL A 303 -30.70 13.00 -38.77
N GLN A 304 -29.83 13.83 -38.20
CA GLN A 304 -29.99 15.29 -38.22
C GLN A 304 -30.07 15.84 -39.65
N CYS A 305 -29.27 15.32 -40.58
CA CYS A 305 -29.32 15.71 -41.99
C CYS A 305 -30.68 15.35 -42.63
N TYR A 306 -31.19 14.15 -42.35
CA TYR A 306 -32.52 13.72 -42.80
C TYR A 306 -33.64 14.58 -42.22
N LEU A 307 -33.61 14.86 -40.91
CA LEU A 307 -34.60 15.70 -40.24
C LEU A 307 -34.57 17.14 -40.79
N ALA A 308 -33.37 17.71 -41.02
CA ALA A 308 -33.23 19.04 -41.61
C ALA A 308 -33.81 19.10 -43.03
N MET A 309 -33.54 18.09 -43.87
CA MET A 309 -34.12 18.00 -45.22
C MET A 309 -35.64 17.84 -45.20
N LEU A 310 -36.19 17.12 -44.22
CA LEU A 310 -37.64 17.00 -44.06
C LEU A 310 -38.28 18.34 -43.64
N LEU A 311 -37.64 19.08 -42.73
CA LEU A 311 -38.13 20.36 -42.23
C LEU A 311 -38.03 21.50 -43.26
N ASP A 312 -37.02 21.46 -44.13
CA ASP A 312 -36.80 22.47 -45.17
C ASP A 312 -37.77 22.33 -46.37
N GLY A 313 -38.47 21.19 -46.48
CA GLY A 313 -39.44 20.91 -47.55
C GLY A 313 -38.81 20.74 -48.94
N SER A 314 -37.51 20.59 -49.02
CA SER A 314 -36.73 20.49 -50.26
C SER A 314 -36.00 19.15 -50.34
N THR A 315 -36.72 18.09 -50.03
CA THR A 315 -36.29 16.70 -50.16
C THR A 315 -35.98 16.40 -51.63
N THR A 316 -34.71 16.19 -51.99
CA THR A 316 -34.29 15.73 -53.32
C THR A 316 -33.39 14.51 -53.22
N GLN A 317 -33.26 13.77 -54.32
CA GLN A 317 -32.37 12.60 -54.38
C GLN A 317 -30.91 12.99 -54.14
N GLU A 318 -30.49 14.16 -54.62
CA GLU A 318 -29.15 14.70 -54.43
C GLU A 318 -28.87 15.02 -52.97
N LYS A 319 -29.83 15.63 -52.25
CA LYS A 319 -29.68 15.91 -50.81
C LYS A 319 -29.68 14.64 -49.97
N LEU A 320 -30.54 13.67 -50.30
CA LEU A 320 -30.53 12.36 -49.63
C LEU A 320 -29.17 11.67 -49.82
N LYS A 321 -28.60 11.70 -51.03
CA LYS A 321 -27.27 11.18 -51.30
C LYS A 321 -26.20 11.94 -50.49
N ALA A 322 -26.27 13.28 -50.46
CA ALA A 322 -25.36 14.09 -49.67
C ALA A 322 -25.42 13.75 -48.18
N CYS A 323 -26.61 13.54 -47.61
CA CYS A 323 -26.75 13.11 -46.21
C CYS A 323 -26.14 11.73 -45.94
N ASN A 324 -26.21 10.80 -46.90
CA ASN A 324 -25.61 9.47 -46.76
C ASN A 324 -24.08 9.49 -46.80
N GLU A 325 -23.54 10.39 -47.62
CA GLU A 325 -22.10 10.60 -47.83
C GLU A 325 -21.50 11.59 -46.80
N ASN A 326 -22.33 12.24 -45.98
CA ASN A 326 -21.87 13.23 -45.01
C ASN A 326 -21.11 12.52 -43.89
N GLU A 327 -19.79 12.47 -44.04
CA GLU A 327 -18.89 12.03 -42.98
C GLU A 327 -18.79 13.11 -41.91
N ALA A 328 -18.73 12.63 -40.68
CA ALA A 328 -18.82 13.39 -39.47
C ALA A 328 -17.48 14.14 -39.19
N ASP A 329 -17.12 15.13 -40.00
CA ASP A 329 -15.77 15.73 -39.95
C ASP A 329 -15.62 16.86 -38.90
N ILE A 330 -16.73 17.39 -38.36
CA ILE A 330 -16.72 18.69 -37.64
C ILE A 330 -16.50 18.60 -36.10
N PHE A 331 -16.66 17.42 -35.48
CA PHE A 331 -16.38 17.20 -34.06
C PHE A 331 -15.28 16.16 -33.90
N SER A 332 -14.08 16.63 -33.52
CA SER A 332 -12.91 15.82 -33.18
C SER A 332 -12.74 15.78 -31.65
N PRO A 333 -12.27 14.68 -31.05
CA PRO A 333 -12.71 13.32 -31.30
C PRO A 333 -13.31 12.73 -30.02
N LEU A 334 -14.35 11.89 -30.16
CA LEU A 334 -14.80 11.00 -29.08
C LEU A 334 -13.77 9.87 -28.80
N ASP A 335 -12.53 10.09 -29.22
CA ASP A 335 -11.38 9.21 -29.04
C ASP A 335 -10.83 9.41 -27.63
N ILE A 336 -10.47 8.30 -27.01
CA ILE A 336 -9.77 8.31 -25.74
C ILE A 336 -8.33 8.72 -25.98
N VAL A 337 -7.89 9.72 -25.22
CA VAL A 337 -6.49 10.13 -25.18
C VAL A 337 -5.82 9.36 -24.04
N GLU A 338 -4.93 8.43 -24.38
CA GLU A 338 -4.19 7.69 -23.37
C GLU A 338 -3.20 8.62 -22.64
N PRO A 339 -3.27 8.72 -21.29
CA PRO A 339 -2.31 9.49 -20.53
C PRO A 339 -0.93 8.83 -20.62
N GLN A 340 0.12 9.66 -20.58
CA GLN A 340 1.48 9.15 -20.47
C GLN A 340 1.69 8.55 -19.08
N LEU A 341 2.13 7.30 -19.03
CA LEU A 341 2.42 6.62 -17.78
C LEU A 341 3.87 6.89 -17.34
N PRO A 342 4.13 7.09 -16.04
CA PRO A 342 5.49 7.16 -15.55
C PRO A 342 6.18 5.80 -15.72
N ASP A 343 7.46 5.82 -16.09
CA ASP A 343 8.30 4.63 -16.09
C ASP A 343 8.45 4.08 -14.66
N LEU A 344 8.97 2.84 -14.56
CA LEU A 344 9.33 2.28 -13.26
C LEU A 344 10.43 3.14 -12.63
N ASN A 345 10.28 3.50 -11.35
CA ASN A 345 11.27 4.31 -10.64
C ASN A 345 12.49 3.46 -10.20
N GLN A 346 13.29 3.06 -11.18
CA GLN A 346 14.46 2.19 -10.96
C GLN A 346 15.48 2.84 -10.03
N GLN A 347 15.67 4.16 -10.15
CA GLN A 347 16.60 4.90 -9.30
C GLN A 347 16.23 4.80 -7.82
N LEU A 348 14.94 4.91 -7.49
CA LEU A 348 14.47 4.80 -6.11
C LEU A 348 14.59 3.35 -5.59
N LEU A 349 14.27 2.35 -6.41
CA LEU A 349 14.46 0.94 -6.08
C LEU A 349 15.92 0.59 -5.79
N ASP A 350 16.85 1.11 -6.59
CA ASP A 350 18.29 0.94 -6.39
C ASP A 350 18.76 1.70 -5.13
N GLY A 351 18.16 2.87 -4.87
CA GLY A 351 18.42 3.70 -3.69
C GLY A 351 18.03 3.08 -2.36
N LEU A 352 17.10 2.12 -2.33
CA LEU A 352 16.77 1.36 -1.12
C LEU A 352 17.93 0.49 -0.61
N GLY A 353 18.95 0.27 -1.46
CA GLY A 353 20.10 -0.56 -1.15
C GLY A 353 19.89 -2.04 -1.44
N ALA A 354 20.97 -2.81 -1.28
CA ALA A 354 21.00 -4.26 -1.46
C ALA A 354 21.53 -4.90 -0.17
N PRO A 355 20.66 -5.47 0.68
CA PRO A 355 21.10 -6.12 1.90
C PRO A 355 22.06 -7.27 1.53
N GLY A 356 23.29 -7.19 2.02
CA GLY A 356 24.31 -8.20 1.76
C GLY A 356 23.89 -9.58 2.27
N SER A 357 24.44 -10.63 1.68
CA SER A 357 24.15 -12.03 2.07
C SER A 357 24.86 -12.47 3.36
N GLN A 358 25.59 -11.58 4.03
CA GLN A 358 26.51 -11.95 5.10
C GLN A 358 25.83 -12.23 6.44
N VAL A 359 24.67 -11.63 6.73
CA VAL A 359 23.91 -11.88 7.96
C VAL A 359 22.69 -12.75 7.64
N GLN A 360 22.68 -13.95 8.23
CA GLN A 360 21.52 -14.84 8.19
C GLN A 360 20.46 -14.32 9.16
N CYS A 361 19.45 -13.65 8.64
CA CYS A 361 18.26 -13.28 9.39
C CYS A 361 17.40 -14.53 9.59
N THR A 362 17.72 -15.33 10.60
CA THR A 362 16.81 -16.36 11.04
C THR A 362 15.63 -15.67 11.72
N PRO A 363 14.38 -16.00 11.33
CA PRO A 363 13.22 -15.55 12.09
C PRO A 363 13.39 -16.14 13.48
N THR A 364 13.75 -15.28 14.44
CA THR A 364 13.89 -15.71 15.81
C THR A 364 12.45 -15.88 16.28
N THR A 365 11.95 -17.11 16.19
CA THR A 365 10.71 -17.55 16.82
C THR A 365 10.97 -17.51 18.33
N THR A 366 11.05 -16.31 18.89
CA THR A 366 11.20 -16.11 20.31
C THR A 366 9.86 -16.49 20.90
N THR A 367 9.69 -17.77 21.20
CA THR A 367 8.67 -18.25 22.12
C THR A 367 9.02 -17.62 23.45
N ALA A 368 8.60 -16.36 23.66
CA ALA A 368 8.76 -15.66 24.90
C ALA A 368 8.09 -16.52 25.96
N THR A 369 8.90 -17.21 26.75
CA THR A 369 8.42 -17.96 27.89
C THR A 369 8.10 -16.89 28.92
N SER A 370 6.87 -16.36 28.84
CA SER A 370 6.33 -15.42 29.80
C SER A 370 6.46 -16.03 31.20
N THR A 371 7.41 -15.53 31.97
CA THR A 371 7.38 -15.69 33.41
C THR A 371 6.16 -14.93 33.90
N THR A 372 5.24 -15.67 34.49
CA THR A 372 3.92 -15.24 34.98
C THR A 372 4.07 -14.09 35.98
N SER A 373 4.02 -12.87 35.48
CA SER A 373 3.74 -11.68 36.29
C SER A 373 2.23 -11.56 36.41
N LEU A 374 1.73 -11.57 37.65
CA LEU A 374 0.32 -11.38 38.00
C LEU A 374 -0.11 -9.98 37.54
N VAL A 375 -0.81 -9.91 36.41
CA VAL A 375 -1.42 -8.68 35.89
C VAL A 375 -2.67 -8.35 36.74
N PRO A 376 -2.81 -7.10 37.25
CA PRO A 376 -4.03 -6.65 37.89
C PRO A 376 -5.15 -6.50 36.86
N ALA A 377 -6.39 -6.77 37.27
CA ALA A 377 -7.56 -6.70 36.40
C ALA A 377 -7.76 -5.31 35.76
N GLY A 378 -7.88 -5.30 34.43
CA GLY A 378 -8.91 -4.50 33.73
C GLY A 378 -8.45 -3.30 32.89
N ILE A 379 -7.98 -3.57 31.67
CA ILE A 379 -8.30 -2.73 30.49
C ILE A 379 -8.78 -3.70 29.41
N LEU A 380 -10.09 -3.70 29.15
CA LEU A 380 -10.69 -4.48 28.06
C LEU A 380 -10.54 -3.69 26.76
N ILE A 381 -9.76 -4.23 25.81
CA ILE A 381 -9.65 -3.68 24.46
C ILE A 381 -10.96 -4.03 23.73
N GLY A 382 -11.90 -3.09 23.71
CA GLY A 382 -13.14 -3.19 22.91
C GLY A 382 -14.27 -4.01 23.53
N THR A 383 -15.30 -4.27 22.72
CA THR A 383 -16.48 -5.08 23.10
C THR A 383 -16.65 -6.26 22.14
N GLN A 384 -17.26 -7.35 22.59
CA GLN A 384 -17.42 -8.59 21.81
C GLN A 384 -18.61 -8.54 20.81
N GLN A 385 -19.18 -7.38 20.52
CA GLN A 385 -20.53 -7.32 19.93
C GLN A 385 -20.60 -7.73 18.45
N GLU A 386 -19.54 -7.54 17.66
CA GLU A 386 -19.59 -7.78 16.20
C GLU A 386 -18.53 -8.77 15.70
N CYS A 387 -17.59 -9.18 16.56
CA CYS A 387 -16.48 -10.05 16.20
C CYS A 387 -16.71 -11.49 16.70
N PRO A 388 -16.21 -12.52 15.99
CA PRO A 388 -16.31 -13.91 16.44
C PRO A 388 -15.71 -14.12 17.83
N SER A 389 -16.17 -15.16 18.52
CA SER A 389 -15.66 -15.56 19.84
C SER A 389 -14.12 -15.65 19.86
N GLY A 390 -13.50 -14.97 20.82
CA GLY A 390 -12.03 -14.89 20.95
C GLY A 390 -11.39 -13.68 20.25
N THR A 391 -12.20 -12.81 19.66
CA THR A 391 -11.75 -11.52 19.09
C THR A 391 -12.63 -10.37 19.59
N TRP A 392 -12.11 -9.15 19.49
CA TRP A 392 -12.73 -7.93 20.02
C TRP A 392 -12.90 -6.90 18.91
N THR A 393 -14.02 -6.18 18.92
CA THR A 393 -14.28 -5.11 17.95
C THR A 393 -13.47 -3.87 18.32
N LEU A 394 -12.64 -3.40 17.38
CA LEU A 394 -11.93 -2.14 17.50
C LEU A 394 -12.90 -0.96 17.25
N PRO A 395 -12.80 0.15 18.02
CA PRO A 395 -13.63 1.33 17.79
C PRO A 395 -13.39 1.91 16.39
N THR A 396 -14.47 2.25 15.70
CA THR A 396 -14.41 2.64 14.28
C THR A 396 -13.89 4.07 14.07
N GLN A 397 -13.94 4.96 15.06
CA GLN A 397 -13.46 6.36 14.96
C GLN A 397 -14.04 7.13 13.74
N GLY A 398 -15.29 6.87 13.38
CA GLY A 398 -15.91 7.47 12.20
C GLY A 398 -15.40 6.90 10.86
N ARG A 399 -14.49 5.92 10.88
CA ARG A 399 -14.15 5.09 9.72
C ARG A 399 -15.34 4.18 9.41
N TRP A 400 -15.76 4.13 8.16
CA TRP A 400 -16.77 3.19 7.73
C TRP A 400 -16.15 1.82 7.43
N LYS A 401 -16.99 0.79 7.53
CA LYS A 401 -16.62 -0.59 7.16
C LYS A 401 -16.55 -0.70 5.65
N VAL A 402 -15.51 -1.34 5.13
CA VAL A 402 -15.32 -1.65 3.71
C VAL A 402 -15.03 -3.13 3.55
N ASN A 403 -15.41 -3.70 2.42
CA ASN A 403 -15.07 -5.07 2.03
C ASN A 403 -14.10 -5.00 0.85
N TRP A 404 -12.82 -4.84 1.17
CA TRP A 404 -11.71 -4.75 0.22
C TRP A 404 -10.81 -5.98 0.31
N GLY A 405 -9.93 -6.19 -0.68
CA GLY A 405 -8.96 -7.29 -0.67
C GLY A 405 -8.07 -7.32 0.58
N CYS A 406 -7.77 -6.16 1.16
CA CYS A 406 -6.99 -6.07 2.40
C CYS A 406 -7.68 -6.66 3.64
N CYS A 407 -8.99 -6.93 3.60
CA CYS A 407 -9.71 -7.54 4.71
C CYS A 407 -9.44 -9.05 4.87
N GLN A 408 -8.91 -9.73 3.83
CA GLN A 408 -8.72 -11.19 3.85
C GLN A 408 -7.72 -11.70 4.91
N GLY A 409 -6.86 -10.82 5.45
CA GLY A 409 -5.90 -11.15 6.50
C GLY A 409 -6.35 -10.83 7.92
N CYS A 410 -7.59 -10.36 8.12
CA CYS A 410 -8.02 -9.88 9.42
C CYS A 410 -8.47 -11.00 10.38
N PRO A 411 -8.12 -10.92 11.68
CA PRO A 411 -8.55 -11.88 12.69
C PRO A 411 -10.08 -12.03 12.71
N GLY A 412 -10.57 -13.27 12.75
CA GLY A 412 -12.01 -13.55 12.75
C GLY A 412 -12.65 -13.72 11.37
N GLY A 413 -11.90 -13.53 10.27
CA GLY A 413 -12.39 -13.87 8.93
C GLY A 413 -13.63 -13.09 8.46
N GLY A 414 -13.91 -11.95 9.10
CA GLY A 414 -14.94 -11.03 8.63
C GLY A 414 -14.52 -10.44 7.30
N GLY A 415 -15.41 -10.45 6.30
CA GLY A 415 -15.18 -9.78 5.02
C GLY A 415 -15.15 -8.25 5.11
N GLU A 416 -15.06 -7.67 6.32
CA GLU A 416 -15.12 -6.24 6.55
C GLU A 416 -13.89 -5.78 7.35
N CYS A 417 -13.25 -4.73 6.86
CA CYS A 417 -12.18 -4.00 7.51
C CYS A 417 -12.53 -2.51 7.53
N LEU A 418 -11.73 -1.70 8.22
CA LEU A 418 -11.92 -0.25 8.27
C LEU A 418 -11.37 0.38 6.98
N ALA A 419 -11.89 1.55 6.58
CA ALA A 419 -11.53 2.23 5.31
C ALA A 419 -10.02 2.54 5.11
N ASN A 420 -9.19 2.36 6.15
CA ASN A 420 -7.72 2.47 6.11
C ASN A 420 -7.01 1.10 6.13
N CYS A 421 -7.72 0.02 5.77
CA CYS A 421 -7.25 -1.36 5.87
C CYS A 421 -6.89 -1.83 7.29
N GLY A 422 -7.31 -1.11 8.34
CA GLY A 422 -7.26 -1.59 9.72
C GLY A 422 -8.29 -2.70 9.95
N CYS A 423 -7.95 -3.71 10.73
CA CYS A 423 -8.88 -4.82 10.95
C CYS A 423 -10.03 -4.39 11.87
N LEU A 424 -11.28 -4.76 11.55
CA LEU A 424 -12.41 -4.47 12.44
C LEU A 424 -12.32 -5.27 13.75
N CYS A 425 -11.73 -6.46 13.66
CA CYS A 425 -11.59 -7.40 14.76
C CYS A 425 -10.11 -7.65 15.08
N THR A 426 -9.78 -7.73 16.37
CA THR A 426 -8.45 -8.09 16.84
C THR A 426 -8.51 -9.27 17.81
N SER A 427 -7.52 -10.16 17.78
CA SER A 427 -7.32 -11.19 18.80
C SER A 427 -6.43 -10.70 19.95
N ALA A 428 -5.90 -9.48 19.88
CA ALA A 428 -5.05 -8.92 20.91
C ALA A 428 -5.83 -8.75 22.22
N THR A 429 -5.26 -9.26 23.31
CA THR A 429 -5.80 -9.10 24.67
C THR A 429 -5.07 -8.03 25.47
N SER A 430 -4.05 -7.39 24.87
CA SER A 430 -3.25 -6.32 25.45
C SER A 430 -2.76 -5.38 24.35
N CYS A 431 -2.33 -4.17 24.72
CA CYS A 431 -1.78 -3.21 23.78
C CYS A 431 -0.62 -3.82 22.99
N ALA A 432 0.29 -4.54 23.66
CA ALA A 432 1.44 -5.18 23.02
C ALA A 432 1.06 -6.21 21.94
N GLY A 433 -0.18 -6.73 21.94
CA GLY A 433 -0.68 -7.62 20.90
C GLY A 433 -1.15 -6.90 19.63
N LEU A 434 -1.28 -5.57 19.66
CA LEU A 434 -1.61 -4.74 18.49
C LEU A 434 -0.30 -4.43 17.76
N THR A 435 -0.05 -5.15 16.67
CA THR A 435 1.21 -5.08 15.91
C THR A 435 1.19 -4.08 14.76
N ARG A 436 0.09 -3.34 14.58
CA ARG A 436 -0.05 -2.30 13.56
C ARG A 436 -0.37 -0.98 14.22
N SER A 437 0.30 0.08 13.77
CA SER A 437 0.06 1.45 14.23
C SER A 437 -1.40 1.87 14.08
N ASN A 438 -2.03 1.48 12.96
CA ASN A 438 -3.44 1.78 12.68
C ASN A 438 -4.44 1.09 13.62
N ASP A 439 -4.03 0.01 14.28
CA ASP A 439 -4.86 -0.73 15.24
C ASP A 439 -4.63 -0.23 16.68
N CYS A 440 -3.54 0.52 16.93
CA CYS A 440 -3.16 1.05 18.23
C CYS A 440 -3.62 2.50 18.43
N SER A 441 -4.62 2.71 19.29
CA SER A 441 -5.15 4.06 19.53
C SER A 441 -5.47 4.35 20.99
N THR A 442 -5.43 5.63 21.35
CA THR A 442 -5.70 6.08 22.73
C THR A 442 -7.09 5.71 23.23
N GLU A 443 -8.04 5.46 22.33
CA GLU A 443 -9.41 5.04 22.67
C GLU A 443 -9.53 3.57 23.05
N VAL A 444 -8.61 2.71 22.60
CA VAL A 444 -8.47 1.35 23.15
C VAL A 444 -7.59 1.32 24.40
N GLY A 445 -7.26 2.50 24.94
CA GLY A 445 -6.36 2.65 26.09
C GLY A 445 -4.92 2.29 25.76
N CYS A 446 -4.50 2.46 24.50
CA CYS A 446 -3.15 2.13 24.06
C CYS A 446 -2.51 3.29 23.28
N GLN A 447 -1.19 3.37 23.25
CA GLN A 447 -0.45 4.39 22.51
C GLN A 447 0.64 3.71 21.69
N TRP A 448 0.71 4.07 20.40
CA TRP A 448 1.76 3.56 19.53
C TRP A 448 3.08 4.24 19.89
N ASP A 449 4.07 3.42 20.23
CA ASP A 449 5.45 3.85 20.40
C ASP A 449 6.15 3.77 19.04
N TRP A 450 6.43 4.94 18.46
CA TRP A 450 7.07 5.04 17.15
C TRP A 450 8.54 4.61 17.18
N ASP A 451 9.20 4.72 18.33
CA ASP A 451 10.61 4.36 18.48
C ASP A 451 10.79 2.84 18.60
N GLU A 452 9.86 2.18 19.28
CA GLU A 452 9.89 0.72 19.45
C GLU A 452 9.05 -0.05 18.42
N GLY A 453 8.20 0.63 17.65
CA GLY A 453 7.29 -0.01 16.70
C GLY A 453 6.28 -0.95 17.37
N ILE A 454 5.94 -0.68 18.63
CA ILE A 454 5.00 -1.48 19.41
C ILE A 454 3.91 -0.61 20.02
N CYS A 455 2.75 -1.21 20.22
CA CYS A 455 1.65 -0.57 20.90
C CYS A 455 1.76 -0.78 22.42
N LYS A 456 1.87 0.29 23.19
CA LYS A 456 2.02 0.26 24.66
C LYS A 456 0.75 0.71 25.35
N ASN A 457 0.61 0.32 26.61
CA ASN A 457 -0.32 1.01 27.51
C ASN A 457 0.34 2.35 27.88
N PRO A 458 -0.32 3.50 27.71
CA PRO A 458 0.25 4.82 27.99
C PRO A 458 0.78 4.98 29.42
#